data_AF-E8V5R6-F1
#
_entry.id   AF-E8V5R6-F1
#
_cell.length_a   1.000
_cell.length_b   1.000
_cell.length_c   1.000
_cell.angle_alpha   90.00
_cell.angle_beta   90.00
_cell.angle_gamma   90.00
#
_symmetry.space_group_name_H-M   'P 1'
#
loop_
_entity.id
_entity.type
_entity.pdbx_description
1 polymer ?
#
loop_
_entity_poly.entity_id
_entity_poly.type
_entity_poly.pdbx_seq_one_letter_code
_entity_poly.pdbx_strand_id
1 'polypeptide(L)'
;MIFSKEYVGYLARQTVKGLEAAKVIRTDKPARLIEKVQEGLIDELSLEDRINDEVRVILGAFQDDMVKTGASYPEMFKKVKNELARKYKAVL
;
A
#
# COMPACT_ATOMS: atom_id res chain seq x y z
N MET A 1 -8.19 -1.50 -1.25
CA MET A 1 -7.30 -2.60 -1.66
C MET A 1 -7.89 -3.24 -2.89
N ILE A 2 -7.15 -3.30 -4.00
CA ILE A 2 -7.64 -3.85 -5.29
C ILE A 2 -7.71 -5.38 -5.27
N PHE A 3 -6.90 -6.03 -4.42
CA PHE A 3 -6.85 -7.48 -4.27
C PHE A 3 -7.57 -7.95 -3.00
N SER A 4 -8.23 -9.11 -3.06
CA SER A 4 -8.79 -9.74 -1.85
C SER A 4 -7.68 -10.34 -1.00
N LYS A 5 -7.86 -10.35 0.33
CA LYS A 5 -6.88 -10.94 1.27
C LYS A 5 -6.60 -12.42 0.97
N GLU A 6 -7.63 -13.16 0.53
CA GLU A 6 -7.49 -14.55 0.11
C GLU A 6 -6.61 -14.71 -1.13
N TYR A 7 -6.73 -13.80 -2.10
CA TYR A 7 -5.90 -13.79 -3.29
C TYR A 7 -4.44 -13.46 -2.97
N VAL A 8 -4.19 -12.53 -2.05
CA VAL A 8 -2.83 -12.21 -1.57
C VAL A 8 -2.21 -13.42 -0.85
N GLY A 9 -2.98 -14.14 -0.03
CA GLY A 9 -2.52 -15.37 0.61
C GLY A 9 -2.26 -16.52 -0.37
N TYR A 10 -2.98 -16.58 -1.50
CA TYR A 10 -2.67 -17.50 -2.58
C TYR A 10 -1.37 -17.13 -3.30
N LEU A 11 -1.16 -15.85 -3.60
CA LEU A 11 0.06 -15.35 -4.21
C LEU A 11 1.28 -15.61 -3.33
N ALA A 12 1.21 -15.31 -2.03
CA ALA A 12 2.30 -15.57 -1.08
C ALA A 12 2.73 -17.05 -1.09
N ARG A 13 1.76 -17.96 -1.11
CA ARG A 13 2.00 -19.42 -1.20
C ARG A 13 2.70 -19.81 -2.50
N GLN A 14 2.23 -19.29 -3.64
CA GLN A 14 2.84 -19.56 -4.94
C GLN A 14 4.26 -18.99 -5.02
N THR A 15 4.49 -17.79 -4.51
CA THR A 15 5.81 -17.17 -4.47
C THR A 15 6.80 -17.99 -3.65
N VAL A 16 6.43 -18.41 -2.44
CA VAL A 16 7.32 -19.23 -1.59
C VAL A 16 7.62 -20.58 -2.26
N LYS A 17 6.61 -21.26 -2.82
CA LYS A 17 6.82 -22.51 -3.57
C LYS A 17 7.74 -22.33 -4.77
N GLY A 18 7.58 -21.24 -5.53
CA GLY A 18 8.43 -20.92 -6.67
C GLY A 18 9.88 -20.67 -6.26
N LEU A 19 10.10 -19.94 -5.16
CA LEU A 19 11.43 -19.66 -4.63
C LEU A 19 12.13 -20.91 -4.09
N GLU A 20 11.39 -21.82 -3.45
CA GLU A 20 11.91 -23.13 -3.03
C GLU A 20 12.26 -24.01 -4.24
N ALA A 21 11.39 -24.05 -5.26
CA ALA A 21 11.63 -24.81 -6.49
C ALA A 21 12.85 -24.30 -7.27
N ALA A 22 13.06 -22.98 -7.28
CA ALA A 22 14.22 -22.33 -7.86
C ALA A 22 15.51 -22.49 -7.01
N LYS A 23 15.43 -23.16 -5.84
CA LYS A 23 16.52 -23.33 -4.87
C LYS A 23 17.19 -22.03 -4.40
N VAL A 24 16.47 -20.91 -4.51
CA VAL A 24 16.95 -19.58 -4.09
C VAL A 24 16.89 -19.46 -2.56
N ILE A 25 15.96 -20.18 -1.93
CA ILE A 25 15.77 -20.20 -0.48
C ILE A 25 15.73 -21.64 0.04
N ARG A 26 16.23 -21.84 1.26
CA ARG A 26 15.98 -23.04 2.07
C ARG A 26 15.28 -22.60 3.34
N THR A 27 14.19 -23.26 3.69
CA THR A 27 13.45 -22.95 4.91
C THR A 27 13.01 -24.22 5.60
N ASP A 28 13.15 -24.28 6.92
CA ASP A 28 12.75 -25.43 7.73
C ASP A 28 11.26 -25.35 8.12
N LYS A 29 10.64 -24.17 7.92
CA LYS A 29 9.25 -23.86 8.31
C LYS A 29 8.53 -23.06 7.22
N PRO A 30 8.06 -23.71 6.13
CA PRO A 30 7.45 -23.02 5.00
C PRO A 30 6.17 -22.26 5.39
N ALA A 31 5.38 -22.78 6.32
CA ALA A 31 4.16 -22.10 6.80
C ALA A 31 4.44 -20.70 7.38
N ARG A 32 5.48 -20.57 8.22
CA ARG A 32 5.86 -19.29 8.82
C ARG A 32 6.42 -18.30 7.80
N LEU A 33 7.11 -18.81 6.77
CA LEU A 33 7.61 -17.98 5.69
C LEU A 33 6.45 -17.44 4.83
N ILE A 34 5.47 -18.29 4.52
CA ILE A 34 4.27 -17.89 3.77
C ILE A 34 3.51 -16.81 4.52
N GLU A 35 3.32 -16.95 5.84
CA GLU A 35 2.68 -15.92 6.67
C GLU A 35 3.42 -14.58 6.60
N LYS A 36 4.75 -14.59 6.76
CA LYS A 36 5.55 -13.36 6.65
C LYS A 36 5.49 -12.71 5.27
N VAL A 37 5.52 -13.52 4.21
CA VAL A 37 5.41 -13.01 2.83
C VAL A 37 4.01 -12.45 2.60
N GLN A 38 2.97 -13.10 3.11
CA GLN A 38 1.60 -12.62 3.04
C GLN A 38 1.43 -11.30 3.80
N GLU A 39 1.96 -11.18 5.01
CA GLU A 39 1.95 -9.94 5.79
C GLU A 39 2.65 -8.80 5.04
N GLY A 40 3.87 -9.04 4.53
CA GLY A 40 4.59 -8.04 3.75
C GLY A 40 3.86 -7.61 2.48
N LEU A 41 3.23 -8.56 1.76
CA LEU A 41 2.41 -8.23 0.59
C LEU A 41 1.16 -7.44 0.96
N ILE A 42 0.49 -7.77 2.06
CA ILE A 42 -0.68 -7.01 2.54
C ILE A 42 -0.26 -5.60 2.93
N ASP A 43 0.85 -5.44 3.65
CA ASP A 43 1.33 -4.13 4.09
C ASP A 43 1.66 -3.24 2.90
N GLU A 44 2.33 -3.79 1.88
CA GLU A 44 2.70 -3.07 0.67
C GLU A 44 1.46 -2.71 -0.17
N LEU A 45 0.54 -3.66 -0.36
CA LEU A 45 -0.70 -3.43 -1.12
C LEU A 45 -1.67 -2.48 -0.39
N SER A 46 -1.59 -2.42 0.95
CA SER A 46 -2.38 -1.50 1.78
C SER A 46 -1.72 -0.13 1.93
N LEU A 47 -0.48 0.06 1.45
CA LEU A 47 0.21 1.34 1.51
C LEU A 47 -0.53 2.39 0.67
N GLU A 48 -1.03 2.00 -0.51
CA GLU A 48 -1.79 2.91 -1.38
C GLU A 48 -3.10 3.36 -0.72
N ASP A 49 -3.84 2.43 -0.11
CA ASP A 49 -5.08 2.76 0.62
C ASP A 49 -4.79 3.71 1.80
N ARG A 50 -3.73 3.45 2.57
CA ARG A 50 -3.30 4.33 3.67
C ARG A 50 -2.97 5.74 3.18
N ILE A 51 -2.23 5.86 2.07
CA ILE A 51 -1.94 7.16 1.46
C ILE A 51 -3.24 7.86 1.05
N ASN A 52 -4.17 7.15 0.42
CA ASN A 52 -5.44 7.73 0.00
C ASN A 52 -6.29 8.22 1.19
N ASP A 53 -6.31 7.48 2.29
CA ASP A 53 -7.04 7.88 3.50
C ASP A 53 -6.37 9.07 4.21
N GLU A 54 -5.04 9.10 4.28
CA GLU A 54 -4.31 10.27 4.81
C GLU A 54 -4.56 11.53 3.99
N VAL A 55 -4.60 11.44 2.65
CA VAL A 55 -4.97 12.56 1.77
C VAL A 55 -6.36 13.08 2.14
N ARG A 56 -7.34 12.20 2.38
CA ARG A 56 -8.71 12.62 2.75
C ARG A 56 -8.75 13.32 4.10
N VAL A 57 -8.04 12.80 5.11
CA VAL A 57 -7.96 13.42 6.43
C VAL A 57 -7.34 14.81 6.34
N ILE A 58 -6.25 14.93 5.58
CA ILE A 58 -5.56 16.21 5.36
C ILE A 58 -6.49 17.20 4.66
N LEU A 59 -7.14 16.81 3.56
CA LEU A 59 -8.07 17.70 2.86
C LEU A 59 -9.29 18.06 3.71
N GLY A 60 -9.75 17.17 4.58
CA GLY A 60 -10.79 17.47 5.57
C GLY A 60 -10.36 18.57 6.54
N ALA A 61 -9.13 18.49 7.05
CA ALA A 61 -8.57 19.51 7.93
C ALA A 61 -8.34 20.87 7.22
N PHE A 62 -8.06 20.84 5.92
CA PHE A 62 -7.86 22.04 5.09
C PHE A 62 -9.13 22.56 4.39
N GLN A 63 -10.32 21.99 4.65
CA GLN A 63 -11.57 22.40 4.00
C GLN A 63 -11.87 23.89 4.22
N ASP A 64 -11.72 24.39 5.45
CA ASP A 64 -12.01 25.80 5.78
C ASP A 64 -11.02 26.76 5.10
N ASP A 65 -9.75 26.36 4.98
CA ASP A 65 -8.73 27.14 4.29
C ASP A 65 -8.93 27.13 2.77
N MET A 66 -9.40 26.01 2.21
CA MET A 66 -9.74 25.91 0.79
C MET A 66 -10.94 26.78 0.42
N VAL A 67 -11.95 26.86 1.29
CA VAL A 67 -13.10 27.77 1.11
C VAL A 67 -12.64 29.22 1.18
N LYS A 68 -11.72 29.57 2.09
CA LYS A 68 -11.16 30.93 2.20
C LYS A 68 -10.24 31.33 1.04
N THR A 69 -9.50 30.37 0.48
CA THR A 69 -8.53 30.63 -0.61
C THR A 69 -9.11 30.44 -2.01
N GLY A 70 -10.34 29.94 -2.13
CA GLY A 70 -10.97 29.64 -3.42
C GLY A 70 -10.27 28.51 -4.19
N ALA A 71 -9.49 27.68 -3.50
CA ALA A 71 -8.68 26.63 -4.11
C ALA A 71 -9.53 25.41 -4.49
N SER A 72 -9.31 24.90 -5.71
CA SER A 72 -10.04 23.76 -6.25
C SER A 72 -9.63 22.45 -5.55
N TYR A 73 -10.60 21.74 -4.97
CA TYR A 73 -10.38 20.45 -4.29
C TYR A 73 -9.63 19.40 -5.13
N PRO A 74 -9.93 19.21 -6.43
CA PRO A 74 -9.14 18.36 -7.32
C PRO A 74 -7.66 18.71 -7.41
N GLU A 75 -7.29 19.99 -7.34
CA GLU A 75 -5.89 20.43 -7.48
C GLU A 75 -5.10 20.21 -6.19
N MET A 76 -5.70 20.52 -5.04
CA MET A 76 -5.10 20.26 -3.73
C MET A 76 -4.96 18.76 -3.47
N PHE A 77 -5.94 17.95 -3.89
CA PHE A 77 -5.85 16.49 -3.83
C PHE A 77 -4.62 15.97 -4.59
N LYS A 78 -4.39 16.44 -5.82
CA LYS A 78 -3.20 16.05 -6.60
C LYS A 78 -1.90 16.47 -5.93
N LYS A 79 -1.82 17.69 -5.39
CA LYS A 79 -0.60 18.20 -4.72
C LYS A 79 -0.28 17.40 -3.45
N VAL A 80 -1.25 17.22 -2.57
CA VAL A 80 -1.09 16.49 -1.30
C VAL A 80 -0.79 15.01 -1.56
N LYS A 81 -1.47 14.38 -2.53
CA LYS A 81 -1.17 13.00 -2.93
C LYS A 81 0.26 12.86 -3.43
N ASN A 82 0.74 13.80 -4.25
CA ASN A 82 2.12 13.78 -4.75
C ASN A 82 3.16 13.98 -3.63
N GLU A 83 2.90 14.85 -2.66
CA GLU A 83 3.80 15.03 -1.51
C GLU A 83 3.84 13.80 -0.61
N LEU A 84 2.69 13.21 -0.31
CA LEU A 84 2.61 11.98 0.50
C LEU A 84 3.27 10.81 -0.23
N ALA A 85 3.01 10.61 -1.52
CA ALA A 85 3.66 9.57 -2.31
C ALA A 85 5.20 9.69 -2.28
N ARG A 86 5.73 10.92 -2.39
CA ARG A 86 7.17 11.19 -2.24
C ARG A 86 7.69 10.86 -0.85
N LYS A 87 6.93 11.20 0.21
CA LYS A 87 7.32 10.96 1.59
C LYS A 87 7.35 9.47 1.95
N TYR A 88 6.39 8.71 1.42
CA TYR A 88 6.31 7.25 1.62
C TYR A 88 7.21 6.45 0.67
N LYS A 89 7.95 7.10 -0.25
CA LYS A 89 8.74 6.45 -1.32
C LYS A 89 7.92 5.41 -2.11
N ALA A 90 6.60 5.55 -2.14
CA ALA A 90 5.75 4.70 -2.95
C ALA A 90 6.05 5.04 -4.41
N VAL A 91 6.61 4.08 -5.14
CA VAL A 91 6.78 4.20 -6.59
C VAL A 91 5.38 4.05 -7.18
N LEU A 92 4.73 5.19 -7.45
CA LEU A 92 3.47 5.27 -8.22
C LEU A 92 3.70 4.87 -9.67
#